data_AF-A0A7W0WH21-F1
#
_entry.id   AF-A0A7W0WH21-F1
#
_cell.length_a   1.000
_cell.length_b   1.000
_cell.length_c   1.000
_cell.angle_alpha   90.00
_cell.angle_beta   90.00
_cell.angle_gamma   90.00
#
_symmetry.space_group_name_H-M   'P 1'
#
loop_
_entity.id
_entity.type
_entity.pdbx_description
1 polymer ?
#
loop_
_entity_poly.entity_id
_entity_poly.type
_entity_poly.pdbx_seq_one_letter_code
_entity_poly.pdbx_strand_id
1 'polypeptide(L)' 'FQPLHYADVELRIPNVEKAREVLGFEAKVDLDEGLERTIAWYRAKIPASA' A
#
# COMPACT_ATOMS: atom_id res chain seq x y z
N PHE A 1 8.09 -24.23 -2.01
CA PHE A 1 7.84 -23.22 -3.07
C PHE A 1 6.74 -23.78 -3.96
N GLN A 2 5.65 -23.04 -4.16
CA GLN A 2 4.53 -23.44 -5.02
C GLN A 2 4.58 -22.61 -6.31
N PRO A 3 4.36 -23.20 -7.49
CA PRO A 3 4.36 -22.45 -8.75
C PRO A 3 3.19 -21.46 -8.79
N LEU A 4 3.46 -20.24 -9.24
CA LEU A 4 2.41 -19.25 -9.49
C LEU A 4 1.66 -19.60 -10.77
N HIS A 5 0.34 -19.62 -10.71
CA HIS A 5 -0.54 -19.87 -11.86
C HIS A 5 -0.94 -18.60 -12.61
N TYR A 6 -0.23 -17.48 -12.37
CA TYR A 6 -0.46 -16.20 -13.03
C TYR A 6 0.87 -15.52 -13.36
N ALA A 7 0.86 -14.67 -14.38
CA ALA A 7 1.99 -13.81 -14.71
C ALA A 7 2.11 -12.70 -13.68
N ASP A 8 3.30 -12.52 -13.11
CA ASP A 8 3.55 -11.37 -12.26
C ASP A 8 3.60 -10.09 -13.11
N VAL A 9 3.01 -9.03 -12.59
CA VAL A 9 2.99 -7.73 -13.26
C VAL A 9 4.17 -6.93 -12.75
N GLU A 10 5.12 -6.67 -13.64
CA GLU A 10 6.39 -6.01 -13.32
C GLU A 10 6.19 -4.56 -12.81
N LEU A 11 5.24 -3.82 -13.38
CA LEU A 11 5.01 -2.41 -13.05
C LEU A 11 3.52 -2.09 -12.98
N ARG A 12 3.11 -1.33 -11.96
CA ARG A 12 1.73 -0.89 -11.75
C ARG A 12 1.70 0.63 -11.55
N ILE A 13 1.10 1.34 -12.51
CA ILE A 13 0.88 2.79 -12.43
C ILE A 13 -0.61 3.06 -12.66
N PRO A 14 -1.42 3.27 -11.61
CA PRO A 14 -2.85 3.51 -11.76
C PRO A 14 -3.13 4.95 -12.22
N ASN A 15 -4.00 5.11 -13.22
CA ASN A 15 -4.65 6.40 -13.48
C ASN A 15 -5.83 6.58 -12.50
N VAL A 16 -5.78 7.63 -11.69
CA VAL A 16 -6.80 7.95 -10.66
C VAL A 16 -7.82 9.01 -11.10
N GLU A 17 -7.76 9.48 -12.35
CA GLU A 17 -8.63 10.53 -12.90
C GLU A 17 -10.12 10.20 -12.74
N LYS A 18 -10.54 9.00 -13.14
CA LYS A 18 -11.95 8.57 -13.00
C LYS A 18 -12.43 8.60 -11.54
N ALA A 19 -11.58 8.20 -10.59
CA ALA A 19 -11.93 8.21 -9.17
C ALA A 19 -12.06 9.66 -8.66
N ARG A 20 -11.20 10.56 -9.14
CA ARG A 20 -11.28 11.99 -8.85
C ARG A 20 -12.58 12.61 -9.37
N GLU A 21 -12.93 12.34 -10.62
CA GLU A 21 -14.13 12.91 -11.27
C GLU A 21 -15.44 12.40 -10.65
N VAL A 22 -15.52 11.08 -10.41
CA VAL A 22 -16.78 10.45 -9.99
C VAL A 22 -16.96 10.50 -8.47
N LEU A 23 -15.87 10.41 -7.71
CA LEU A 23 -15.92 10.26 -6.25
C LEU A 23 -15.28 11.42 -5.49
N GLY A 24 -14.67 12.39 -6.18
CA GLY A 24 -13.86 13.43 -5.52
C GLY A 24 -12.64 12.84 -4.80
N PHE A 25 -12.18 11.66 -5.22
CA PHE A 25 -11.06 10.97 -4.57
C PHE A 25 -9.72 11.64 -4.89
N GLU A 26 -8.91 11.83 -3.86
CA GLU A 26 -7.52 12.26 -3.95
C GLU A 26 -6.68 11.49 -2.93
N ALA A 27 -5.53 10.98 -3.35
CA ALA A 27 -4.57 10.36 -2.45
C ALA A 27 -3.90 11.46 -1.62
N LYS A 28 -4.07 11.40 -0.30
CA LYS A 28 -3.58 12.43 0.65
C LYS A 28 -2.30 12.05 1.37
N VAL A 29 -1.87 10.80 1.25
CA VAL A 29 -0.77 10.22 2.01
C VAL A 29 0.23 9.67 1.03
N ASP A 30 1.45 10.18 1.08
CA ASP A 30 2.58 9.67 0.30
C ASP A 30 3.11 8.36 0.85
N LEU A 31 3.93 7.67 0.06
CA LEU A 31 4.47 6.36 0.40
C LEU A 31 5.24 6.38 1.72
N ASP A 32 6.15 7.33 1.89
CA ASP A 32 7.02 7.41 3.07
C ASP A 32 6.19 7.62 4.35
N GLU A 33 5.24 8.57 4.33
CA GLU A 33 4.32 8.82 5.44
C GLU A 33 3.48 7.58 5.79
N GLY A 34 2.96 6.90 4.76
CA GLY A 34 2.19 5.67 4.91
C GLY A 34 3.02 4.55 5.56
N LEU A 35 4.27 4.39 5.13
CA LEU A 35 5.21 3.39 5.68
C LEU A 35 5.57 3.71 7.14
N GLU A 36 5.92 4.96 7.45
CA GLU A 36 6.27 5.38 8.81
C GLU A 36 5.14 5.09 9.80
N ARG A 37 3.90 5.48 9.47
CA ARG A 37 2.71 5.23 10.31
C ARG A 37 2.46 3.75 10.50
N THR A 38 2.60 2.98 9.43
CA THR A 38 2.40 1.52 9.46
C THR A 38 3.46 0.85 10.33
N ILE A 39 4.73 1.20 10.18
CA ILE A 39 5.85 0.68 10.98
C ILE A 39 5.65 1.01 12.46
N ALA A 40 5.29 2.25 12.78
CA ALA A 40 5.02 2.67 14.15
C ALA A 40 3.91 1.84 14.78
N TRP A 41 2.82 1.59 14.03
CA TRP A 41 1.73 0.72 14.48
C TRP A 41 2.20 -0.72 14.74
N TYR A 42 2.99 -1.31 13.83
CA TYR A 42 3.53 -2.66 14.02
C TYR A 42 4.41 -2.76 15.26
N ARG A 43 5.31 -1.80 15.47
CA ARG A 43 6.20 -1.77 16.66
C ARG A 43 5.42 -1.68 17.97
N ALA A 44 4.27 -1.00 17.97
CA ALA A 44 3.42 -0.90 19.16
C ALA A 44 2.59 -2.17 19.41
N LYS A 45 2.37 -3.01 18.39
CA LYS A 45 1.50 -4.19 18.47
C LYS A 45 2.25 -5.52 18.57
N ILE A 46 3.48 -5.58 18.08
CA ILE A 46 4.35 -6.74 18.22
C ILE A 46 5.00 -6.63 19.60
N PRO A 47 4.74 -7.57 20.53
CA PRO A 47 5.53 -7.65 21.77
C PRO A 47 7.00 -7.74 21.37
N ALA A 48 7.88 -6.97 22.01
CA ALA A 48 9.31 -7.15 21.82
C ALA A 48 9.60 -8.65 21.96
N SER A 49 10.12 -9.27 20.90
CA SER A 49 10.47 -10.68 20.90
C SER A 49 11.28 -10.97 22.16
N ALA A 50 10.77 -11.86 23.01
CA ALA A 50 11.52 -12.40 24.14
C ALA A 50 12.67 -13.28 23.63
#